data_AF-A0A7J0CR45-F1
#
_entry.id   AF-A0A7J0CR45-F1
#
_cell.length_a   1.000
_cell.length_b   1.000
_cell.length_c   1.000
_cell.angle_alpha   90.00
_cell.angle_beta   90.00
_cell.angle_gamma   90.00
#
_symmetry.space_group_name_H-M   'P 1'
#
loop_
_entity.id
_entity.type
_entity.pdbx_description
1 polymer ?
#
loop_
_entity_poly.entity_id
_entity_poly.type
_entity_poly.pdbx_seq_one_letter_code
_entity_poly.pdbx_strand_id
1 'polypeptide(L)'
;MHEDDVIDVLGIAASEPRRGTLNSGTFNIAGDGVLLLSQCSRRLGRPTVPVLLPAVTWVGSALRTIGMTDFSPEQIRLLTHGRVVSTVQMRETLGFRPEFTTAETFAEFARSRGPGLLPPETVGRAVDRLAELPLPGGAGPRERGAGAVQTTHGAR
;
A
#
# COMPACT_ATOMS: atom_id res chain seq x y z
N MET A 1 -0.84 4.04 -14.47
CA MET A 1 -1.28 3.93 -15.87
C MET A 1 -0.06 4.17 -16.72
N HIS A 2 0.09 3.40 -17.80
CA HIS A 2 1.21 3.57 -18.71
C HIS A 2 1.10 4.89 -19.47
N GLU A 3 2.22 5.48 -19.87
CA GLU A 3 2.22 6.76 -20.58
C GLU A 3 1.57 6.66 -21.96
N ASP A 4 1.83 5.58 -22.70
CA ASP A 4 1.20 5.34 -24.02
C ASP A 4 -0.32 5.24 -23.91
N ASP A 5 -0.82 4.49 -22.91
CA ASP A 5 -2.26 4.38 -22.65
C ASP A 5 -2.87 5.77 -22.34
N VAL A 6 -2.12 6.67 -21.70
CA VAL A 6 -2.58 8.04 -21.39
C VAL A 6 -2.71 8.86 -22.67
N ILE A 7 -1.74 8.75 -23.58
CA ILE A 7 -1.81 9.44 -24.86
C ILE A 7 -3.00 8.94 -25.69
N ASP A 8 -3.21 7.62 -25.73
CA ASP A 8 -4.32 7.02 -26.45
C ASP A 8 -5.68 7.46 -25.90
N VAL A 9 -5.86 7.45 -24.58
CA VAL A 9 -7.14 7.85 -23.98
C VAL A 9 -7.42 9.34 -24.18
N LEU A 10 -6.39 10.19 -24.15
CA LEU A 10 -6.52 11.61 -24.46
C LEU A 10 -6.91 11.82 -25.93
N GLY A 11 -6.34 11.04 -26.84
CA GLY A 11 -6.75 11.04 -28.26
C GLY A 11 -8.23 10.67 -28.44
N ILE A 12 -8.72 9.66 -27.71
CA ILE A 12 -10.14 9.28 -27.71
C ILE A 12 -11.02 10.39 -27.13
N ALA A 13 -10.61 11.02 -26.04
CA ALA A 13 -11.36 12.08 -25.38
C ALA A 13 -11.45 13.35 -26.25
N ALA A 14 -10.43 13.64 -27.05
CA ALA A 14 -10.36 14.83 -27.91
C ALA A 14 -11.03 14.65 -29.30
N SER A 15 -11.35 13.42 -29.69
CA SER A 15 -11.91 13.11 -31.02
C SER A 15 -13.44 13.02 -31.00
N GLU A 16 -14.07 12.89 -32.17
CA GLU A 16 -15.49 12.53 -32.23
C GLU A 16 -15.71 11.11 -31.67
N PRO A 17 -16.77 10.89 -30.86
CA PRO A 17 -17.06 9.58 -30.32
C PRO A 17 -17.36 8.56 -31.43
N ARG A 18 -16.78 7.36 -31.31
CA ARG A 18 -17.05 6.25 -32.22
C ARG A 18 -18.51 5.79 -32.06
N ARG A 19 -19.08 5.21 -33.11
CA ARG A 19 -20.44 4.67 -33.08
C ARG A 19 -20.60 3.70 -31.89
N GLY A 20 -21.58 3.98 -31.02
CA GLY A 20 -21.88 3.17 -29.84
C GLY A 20 -21.04 3.49 -28.60
N THR A 21 -20.24 4.56 -28.62
CA THR A 21 -19.45 5.03 -27.47
C THR A 21 -19.81 6.47 -27.09
N LEU A 22 -19.48 6.88 -25.87
CA LEU A 22 -19.58 8.26 -25.41
C LEU A 22 -18.27 8.66 -24.75
N ASN A 23 -17.66 9.74 -25.24
CA ASN A 23 -16.40 10.27 -24.70
C ASN A 23 -16.55 11.60 -23.96
N SER A 24 -17.76 12.17 -23.89
CA SER A 24 -18.08 13.30 -23.04
C SER A 24 -18.43 12.84 -21.63
N GLY A 25 -17.69 13.33 -20.62
CA GLY A 25 -17.97 13.03 -19.21
C GLY A 25 -16.71 12.83 -18.39
N THR A 26 -16.88 12.35 -17.16
CA THR A 26 -15.78 12.04 -16.25
C THR A 26 -15.62 10.53 -16.13
N PHE A 27 -14.49 10.01 -16.59
CA PHE A 27 -14.19 8.59 -16.58
C PHE A 27 -12.96 8.30 -15.72
N ASN A 28 -13.01 7.21 -14.94
CA ASN A 28 -11.84 6.70 -14.25
C ASN A 28 -11.02 5.84 -15.21
N ILE A 29 -9.76 6.20 -15.41
CA ILE A 29 -8.84 5.44 -16.28
C ILE A 29 -7.75 4.81 -15.43
N ALA A 30 -7.57 3.50 -15.57
CA ALA A 30 -6.51 2.75 -14.91
C ALA A 30 -6.22 1.45 -15.70
N GLY A 31 -4.98 0.97 -15.59
CA GLY A 31 -4.59 -0.35 -16.10
C GLY A 31 -5.29 -1.47 -15.34
N ASP A 32 -5.46 -2.62 -15.98
CA ASP A 32 -6.16 -3.75 -15.37
C ASP A 32 -5.39 -4.31 -14.15
N GLY A 33 -6.14 -4.74 -13.14
CA GLY A 33 -5.61 -5.28 -11.88
C GLY A 33 -5.32 -4.24 -10.80
N VAL A 34 -5.04 -4.74 -9.59
CA VAL A 34 -4.73 -3.93 -8.41
C VAL A 34 -3.36 -4.36 -7.87
N LEU A 35 -2.52 -3.38 -7.51
CA LEU A 35 -1.26 -3.61 -6.82
C LEU A 35 -1.26 -2.96 -5.44
N LEU A 36 -0.82 -3.72 -4.44
CA LEU A 36 -0.64 -3.22 -3.08
C LEU A 36 0.69 -2.46 -2.96
N LEU A 37 0.73 -1.43 -2.12
CA LEU A 37 1.96 -0.68 -1.83
C LEU A 37 3.08 -1.59 -1.31
N SER A 38 2.75 -2.60 -0.50
CA SER A 38 3.72 -3.58 0.01
C SER A 38 4.31 -4.45 -1.11
N GLN A 39 3.52 -4.80 -2.13
CA GLN A 39 4.01 -5.51 -3.31
C GLN A 39 4.92 -4.62 -4.15
N CYS A 40 4.54 -3.35 -4.34
CA CYS A 40 5.37 -2.37 -5.01
C CYS A 40 6.72 -2.19 -4.31
N SER A 41 6.73 -2.04 -2.99
CA SER A 41 7.94 -1.92 -2.17
C SER A 41 8.88 -3.12 -2.34
N ARG A 42 8.33 -4.35 -2.25
CA ARG A 42 9.12 -5.58 -2.45
C ARG A 42 9.71 -5.67 -3.86
N ARG A 43 8.93 -5.36 -4.90
CA ARG A 43 9.40 -5.37 -6.30
C ARG A 43 10.49 -4.33 -6.57
N LEU A 44 10.52 -3.23 -5.81
CA LEU A 44 11.57 -2.21 -5.87
C LEU A 44 12.79 -2.53 -4.96
N GLY A 45 12.80 -3.68 -4.27
CA GLY A 45 13.86 -4.02 -3.32
C GLY A 45 13.89 -3.12 -2.08
N ARG A 46 12.78 -2.46 -1.74
CA ARG A 46 12.68 -1.56 -0.58
C ARG A 46 11.99 -2.29 0.57
N PRO A 47 12.59 -2.35 1.77
CA PRO A 47 11.94 -2.97 2.91
C PRO A 47 10.69 -2.23 3.29
N THR A 48 9.71 -2.98 3.78
CA THR A 48 8.51 -2.42 4.38
C THR A 48 8.52 -2.78 5.86
N VAL A 49 8.52 -1.78 6.74
CA VAL A 49 8.34 -1.97 8.18
C VAL A 49 6.88 -1.67 8.55
N PRO A 50 6.22 -2.50 9.37
CA PRO A 50 4.87 -2.22 9.82
C PRO A 50 4.90 -1.01 10.76
N VAL A 51 4.29 0.10 10.34
CA VAL A 51 4.14 1.28 11.18
C VAL A 51 2.75 1.25 11.81
N LEU A 52 2.70 1.22 13.15
CA LEU A 52 1.44 1.35 13.88
C LEU A 52 0.85 2.75 13.63
N LEU A 53 -0.46 2.84 13.40
CA LEU A 53 -1.16 4.10 13.09
C LEU A 53 -0.83 5.28 14.05
N PRO A 54 -0.71 5.09 15.39
CA PRO A 54 -0.32 6.17 16.30
C PRO A 54 1.09 6.72 16.05
N ALA A 55 1.99 5.88 15.50
CA ALA A 55 3.37 6.25 15.21
C ALA A 55 3.54 6.91 13.83
N VAL A 56 2.52 6.87 12.95
CA VAL A 56 2.59 7.46 11.61
C VAL A 56 2.87 8.96 11.65
N THR A 57 2.29 9.69 12.61
CA THR A 57 2.52 11.14 12.79
C THR A 57 3.96 11.44 13.21
N TRP A 58 4.54 10.59 14.07
CA TRP A 58 5.92 10.71 14.51
C TRP A 58 6.91 10.35 13.39
N VAL A 59 6.67 9.24 12.68
CA VAL A 59 7.48 8.83 11.52
C VAL A 59 7.42 9.89 10.42
N GLY A 60 6.23 10.41 10.11
CA GLY A 60 6.06 11.49 9.13
C GLY A 60 6.81 12.77 9.52
N SER A 61 6.78 13.14 10.81
CA SER A 61 7.52 14.32 11.30
C SER A 61 9.04 14.11 11.24
N ALA A 62 9.53 12.92 11.61
CA ALA A 62 10.95 12.59 11.54
C ALA A 62 11.48 12.57 10.10
N LEU A 63 10.71 11.97 9.17
CA LEU A 63 11.06 11.94 7.75
C LEU A 63 11.07 13.35 7.13
N ARG A 64 10.19 14.26 7.60
CA ARG A 64 10.16 15.67 7.16
C ARG A 64 11.40 16.46 7.59
N THR A 65 11.88 16.21 8.80
CA THR A 65 13.09 16.86 9.33
C THR A 65 14.35 16.49 8.55
N ILE A 66 14.40 15.29 7.97
CA ILE A 66 15.55 14.81 7.18
C ILE A 66 15.37 15.02 5.66
N GLY A 67 14.38 15.81 5.25
CA GLY A 67 14.14 16.15 3.84
C GLY A 67 13.64 14.97 2.98
N MET A 68 13.16 13.89 3.59
CA MET A 68 12.71 12.67 2.90
C MET A 68 11.20 12.61 2.65
N THR A 69 10.45 13.71 2.76
CA THR A 69 8.97 13.66 2.65
C THR A 69 8.40 14.66 1.66
N ASP A 70 7.97 14.13 0.52
CA ASP A 70 6.97 14.77 -0.33
C ASP A 70 5.54 14.34 0.02
N PHE A 71 5.31 13.66 1.14
CA PHE A 71 3.99 13.11 1.50
C PHE A 71 3.26 13.96 2.55
N SER A 72 2.17 14.62 2.15
CA SER A 72 1.21 15.31 3.03
C SER A 72 0.35 14.30 3.82
N PRO A 73 -0.23 14.72 4.97
CA PRO A 73 -1.18 13.90 5.74
C PRO A 73 -2.34 13.36 4.90
N GLU A 74 -2.85 14.12 3.92
CA GLU A 74 -3.87 13.70 2.96
C GLU A 74 -3.37 12.51 2.14
N GLN A 75 -2.15 12.59 1.61
CA GLN A 75 -1.53 11.52 0.82
C GLN A 75 -1.32 10.26 1.66
N ILE A 76 -0.95 10.39 2.93
CA ILE A 76 -0.86 9.25 3.86
C ILE A 76 -2.23 8.60 4.07
N ARG A 77 -3.29 9.39 4.32
CA ARG A 77 -4.66 8.85 4.44
C ARG A 77 -5.12 8.13 3.19
N LEU A 78 -4.74 8.64 2.02
CA LEU A 78 -5.00 8.01 0.72
C LEU A 78 -4.27 6.66 0.56
N LEU A 79 -3.06 6.52 1.12
CA LEU A 79 -2.32 5.25 1.13
C LEU A 79 -2.92 4.23 2.10
N THR A 80 -3.42 4.67 3.26
CA THR A 80 -3.98 3.78 4.29
C THR A 80 -5.26 3.06 3.83
N HIS A 81 -6.12 3.73 3.06
CA HIS A 81 -7.43 3.16 2.67
C HIS A 81 -7.40 2.43 1.31
N GLY A 82 -6.26 2.46 0.61
CA GLY A 82 -6.17 1.99 -0.77
C GLY A 82 -6.94 2.89 -1.74
N ARG A 83 -6.43 3.04 -2.96
CA ARG A 83 -7.12 3.78 -4.03
C ARG A 83 -7.32 2.86 -5.22
N VAL A 84 -8.53 2.32 -5.33
CA VAL A 84 -8.99 1.59 -6.52
C VAL A 84 -10.18 2.36 -7.08
N VAL A 85 -10.22 2.48 -8.40
CA VAL A 85 -11.31 3.16 -9.11
C VAL A 85 -12.02 2.15 -10.01
N SER A 86 -13.34 2.29 -10.16
CA SER A 86 -14.09 1.46 -11.09
C SER A 86 -13.75 1.83 -12.52
N THR A 87 -13.24 0.88 -13.29
CA THR A 87 -12.88 1.01 -14.72
C THR A 87 -13.97 0.49 -15.66
N VAL A 88 -15.20 0.29 -15.15
CA VAL A 88 -16.33 -0.23 -15.94
C VAL A 88 -16.69 0.74 -17.07
N GLN A 89 -16.91 2.01 -16.75
CA GLN A 89 -17.30 3.02 -17.76
C GLN A 89 -16.19 3.30 -18.78
N MET A 90 -14.92 3.12 -18.41
CA MET A 90 -13.80 3.17 -19.36
C MET A 90 -13.97 2.14 -20.48
N ARG A 91 -14.37 0.91 -20.13
CA ARG A 91 -14.56 -0.17 -21.11
C ARG A 91 -15.90 -0.13 -21.83
N GLU A 92 -16.98 0.12 -21.08
CA GLU A 92 -18.35 -0.01 -21.58
C GLU A 92 -18.89 1.27 -22.23
N THR A 93 -18.45 2.44 -21.77
CA THR A 93 -18.95 3.74 -22.25
C THR A 93 -17.95 4.43 -23.16
N LEU A 94 -16.71 4.60 -22.68
CA LEU A 94 -15.63 5.23 -23.45
C LEU A 94 -15.09 4.30 -24.54
N GLY A 95 -15.23 2.98 -24.36
CA GLY A 95 -14.73 1.99 -25.32
C GLY A 95 -13.20 1.89 -25.35
N PHE A 96 -12.53 2.27 -24.27
CA PHE A 96 -11.09 2.19 -24.11
C PHE A 96 -10.70 0.94 -23.31
N ARG A 97 -9.67 0.23 -23.77
CA ARG A 97 -9.00 -0.84 -23.03
C ARG A 97 -7.51 -0.52 -23.01
N PRO A 98 -6.89 -0.37 -21.83
CA PRO A 98 -5.46 -0.16 -21.73
C PRO A 98 -4.72 -1.36 -22.28
N GLU A 99 -3.61 -1.12 -22.96
CA GLU A 99 -2.69 -2.16 -23.42
C GLU A 99 -1.91 -2.74 -22.25
N PHE A 100 -1.56 -1.91 -21.26
CA PHE A 100 -0.75 -2.31 -20.12
C PHE A 100 -1.58 -2.51 -18.86
N THR A 101 -1.38 -3.64 -18.20
CA THR A 101 -1.90 -3.87 -16.85
C THR A 101 -1.22 -2.95 -15.84
N THR A 102 -1.86 -2.76 -14.68
CA THR A 102 -1.25 -2.04 -13.55
C THR A 102 0.07 -2.69 -13.13
N ALA A 103 0.19 -4.01 -13.25
CA ALA A 103 1.41 -4.75 -12.92
C ALA A 103 2.55 -4.53 -13.91
N GLU A 104 2.27 -4.52 -15.21
CA GLU A 104 3.25 -4.27 -16.28
C GLU A 104 3.74 -2.83 -16.24
N THR A 105 2.82 -1.87 -16.13
CA THR A 105 3.16 -0.45 -15.94
C THR A 105 4.12 -0.27 -14.77
N PHE A 106 3.84 -0.93 -13.63
CA PHE A 106 4.70 -0.82 -12.46
C PHE A 106 6.07 -1.49 -12.66
N ALA A 107 6.10 -2.62 -13.36
CA ALA A 107 7.36 -3.30 -13.67
C ALA A 107 8.28 -2.43 -14.55
N GLU A 108 7.69 -1.71 -15.51
CA GLU A 108 8.41 -0.73 -16.33
C GLU A 108 8.97 0.44 -15.52
N PHE A 109 8.12 1.03 -14.70
CA PHE A 109 8.54 2.08 -13.77
C PHE A 109 9.67 1.61 -12.84
N ALA A 110 9.63 0.37 -12.36
CA ALA A 110 10.68 -0.19 -11.52
C ALA A 110 12.01 -0.32 -12.29
N ARG A 111 11.97 -0.70 -13.57
CA ARG A 111 13.16 -0.77 -14.42
C ARG A 111 13.80 0.60 -14.64
N SER A 112 13.00 1.66 -14.82
CA SER A 112 13.52 3.01 -15.06
C SER A 112 14.10 3.71 -13.82
N ARG A 113 13.80 3.22 -12.60
CA ARG A 113 14.27 3.78 -11.33
C ARG A 113 15.63 3.26 -10.84
N GLY A 114 16.16 2.18 -11.42
CA GLY A 114 17.40 1.53 -10.96
C GLY A 114 17.27 0.82 -9.60
N PRO A 115 18.30 0.07 -9.14
CA PRO A 115 18.27 -0.61 -7.85
C PRO A 115 18.14 0.40 -6.70
N GLY A 116 17.32 0.07 -5.69
CA GLY A 116 16.95 0.98 -4.61
C GLY A 116 18.12 1.57 -3.81
N LEU A 117 17.84 2.63 -3.04
CA LEU A 117 18.80 3.45 -2.29
C LEU A 117 19.67 2.70 -1.25
N LEU A 118 19.39 1.43 -0.93
CA LEU A 118 20.12 0.67 0.09
C LEU A 118 20.35 -0.79 -0.37
N PRO A 119 21.52 -1.39 -0.07
CA PRO A 119 21.77 -2.80 -0.32
C PRO A 119 20.74 -3.70 0.39
N PRO A 120 20.21 -4.75 -0.28
CA PRO A 120 19.18 -5.64 0.28
C PRO A 120 19.53 -6.22 1.65
N GLU A 121 20.83 -6.42 1.92
CA GLU A 121 21.33 -7.02 3.16
C GLU A 121 21.31 -6.06 4.36
N THR A 122 21.49 -4.76 4.13
CA THR A 122 21.39 -3.73 5.18
C THR A 122 19.93 -3.49 5.54
N VAL A 123 19.10 -3.54 4.53
CA VAL A 123 17.64 -3.50 4.57
C VAL A 123 17.08 -4.67 5.40
N GLY A 124 17.47 -5.91 5.10
CA GLY A 124 17.02 -7.10 5.82
C GLY A 124 17.37 -7.03 7.31
N ARG A 125 18.63 -6.74 7.63
CA ARG A 125 19.10 -6.61 9.03
C ARG A 125 18.38 -5.52 9.82
N ALA A 126 18.01 -4.42 9.17
CA ALA A 126 17.25 -3.35 9.83
C ALA A 126 15.79 -3.76 10.10
N VAL A 127 15.16 -4.47 9.16
CA VAL A 127 13.80 -5.02 9.34
C VAL A 127 13.78 -6.10 10.42
N ASP A 128 14.74 -7.03 10.40
CA ASP A 128 14.85 -8.11 11.38
C ASP A 128 15.04 -7.55 12.79
N ARG A 129 15.93 -6.56 12.97
CA ARG A 129 16.07 -5.86 14.26
C ARG A 129 14.82 -5.13 14.72
N LEU A 130 14.01 -4.61 13.79
CA LEU A 130 12.77 -3.94 14.15
C LEU A 130 11.67 -4.96 14.52
N ALA A 131 11.67 -6.14 13.90
CA ALA A 131 10.77 -7.24 14.23
C ALA A 131 11.10 -7.90 15.58
N GLU A 132 12.37 -7.84 16.00
CA GLU A 132 12.84 -8.32 17.31
C GLU A 132 12.51 -7.37 18.48
N LEU A 133 12.07 -6.13 18.21
CA LEU A 133 11.66 -5.21 19.27
C LEU A 133 10.26 -5.59 19.80
N PRO A 134 10.08 -5.78 21.12
CA PRO A 134 8.77 -6.07 21.69
C PRO A 134 7.79 -4.92 21.40
N LEU A 135 6.70 -5.22 20.68
CA LEU A 135 5.60 -4.27 20.55
C LEU A 135 5.03 -3.98 21.96
N PRO A 136 4.91 -2.70 22.38
CA PRO A 136 4.34 -2.38 23.67
C PRO A 136 2.82 -2.62 23.62
N GLY A 137 2.39 -3.79 24.07
CA GLY A 137 0.97 -4.12 24.17
C GLY A 137 0.64 -5.60 24.01
N GLY A 138 1.12 -6.45 24.92
CA GLY A 138 0.62 -7.80 25.12
C GLY A 138 0.47 -8.05 26.61
N ALA A 139 -0.77 -8.25 27.06
CA ALA A 139 -1.19 -8.34 28.44
C ALA A 139 -0.28 -9.23 29.33
N GLY A 140 -0.03 -8.75 30.55
CA GLY A 140 0.83 -9.39 31.53
C GLY A 140 0.39 -10.80 31.95
N PRO A 141 1.25 -11.54 32.65
CA PRO A 141 0.98 -12.91 33.07
C PRO A 141 -0.21 -12.94 34.03
N ARG A 142 -1.30 -13.61 33.66
CA ARG A 142 -2.31 -14.01 34.64
C ARG A 142 -1.67 -15.03 35.56
N GLU A 143 -1.43 -14.62 36.80
CA GLU A 143 -0.99 -15.46 37.88
C GLU A 143 -1.88 -16.71 37.96
N ARG A 144 -1.20 -17.86 37.98
CA ARG A 144 -1.80 -19.16 38.26
C ARG A 144 -2.36 -19.11 39.68
N GLY A 145 -3.68 -19.08 39.81
CA GLY A 145 -4.37 -19.41 41.05
C GLY A 145 -4.05 -20.84 41.44
N ALA A 146 -3.05 -21.01 42.32
CA ALA A 146 -2.80 -22.25 43.02
C ALA A 146 -3.96 -22.48 44.00
N GLY A 147 -4.95 -23.27 43.58
CA GLY A 147 -5.94 -23.85 44.46
C GLY A 147 -5.26 -24.88 45.36
N ALA A 148 -4.82 -24.44 46.53
CA ALA A 148 -4.38 -25.33 47.59
C ALA A 148 -5.60 -26.06 48.17
N VAL A 149 -5.58 -27.38 47.99
CA VAL A 149 -6.36 -28.35 48.75
C VAL A 149 -5.97 -28.24 50.22
N GLN A 150 -6.96 -28.03 51.10
CA GLN A 150 -6.86 -28.45 52.50
C GLN A 150 -8.22 -28.97 52.97
N THR A 151 -8.29 -30.29 53.05
CA THR A 151 -9.27 -31.09 53.79
C THR A 151 -8.89 -31.16 55.27
N THR A 152 -9.83 -30.90 56.18
CA THR A 152 -10.02 -31.57 57.51
C THR A 152 -11.25 -30.94 58.18
N HIS A 153 -12.37 -31.63 58.39
CA HIS A 153 -12.70 -32.65 59.41
C HIS A 153 -13.35 -32.07 60.68
N GLY A 154 -14.66 -32.33 60.86
CA GLY A 154 -15.24 -32.80 62.13
C GLY A 154 -15.86 -31.81 63.15
N ALA A 155 -17.15 -32.07 63.45
CA ALA A 155 -17.88 -31.88 64.72
C ALA A 155 -18.17 -30.41 65.16
N ARG A 156 -19.36 -29.99 65.60
CA ARG A 156 -20.54 -30.62 66.21
C ARG A 156 -21.80 -29.87 65.79
#